data_AF-A0ABD6MY51-F1
#
_entry.id   AF-A0ABD6MY51-F1
#
_cell.length_a   1.000
_cell.length_b   1.000
_cell.length_c   1.000
_cell.angle_alpha   90.00
_cell.angle_beta   90.00
_cell.angle_gamma   90.00
#
_symmetry.space_group_name_H-M   'P 1'
#
loop_
_entity.id
_entity.type
_entity.pdbx_description
1 polymer ?
#
loop_
_entity_poly.entity_id
_entity_poly.type
_entity_poly.pdbx_seq_one_letter_code
_entity_poly.pdbx_strand_id
1 'polypeptide(L)' 'MTSRLNPEDQRRVDEYLRAPQHQVERRPFRPWLLLALVLAVTIGLGLISRLLSGLVL' A
#
# COMPACT_ATOMS: atom_id res chain seq x y z
N MET A 1 -25.69 7.49 -10.76
CA MET A 1 -24.51 7.03 -11.54
C MET A 1 -24.71 7.42 -12.99
N THR A 2 -23.63 7.81 -13.67
CA THR A 2 -23.50 8.51 -14.97
C THR A 2 -24.00 9.95 -15.00
N SER A 3 -23.21 10.86 -14.42
CA SER A 3 -23.07 12.17 -15.07
C SER A 3 -22.15 11.94 -16.25
N ARG A 4 -22.73 11.79 -17.44
CA ARG A 4 -21.99 11.59 -18.68
C ARG A 4 -21.35 12.96 -18.95
N LEU A 5 -20.04 13.08 -18.71
CA LEU A 5 -19.30 14.30 -19.03
C LEU A 5 -19.56 14.66 -20.49
N ASN A 6 -19.68 15.95 -20.76
CA ASN A 6 -19.75 16.43 -22.14
C ASN A 6 -18.54 15.84 -22.90
N PRO A 7 -18.69 15.35 -24.14
CA PRO A 7 -17.60 14.75 -24.91
C PRO A 7 -16.28 15.54 -24.91
N GLU A 8 -16.32 16.88 -24.84
CA GLU A 8 -15.11 17.70 -24.69
C GLU A 8 -14.41 17.52 -23.34
N ASP A 9 -15.18 17.51 -22.25
CA ASP A 9 -14.65 17.35 -20.90
C ASP A 9 -14.13 15.92 -20.70
N GLN A 10 -14.81 14.93 -21.28
CA GLN A 10 -14.34 13.55 -21.28
C GLN A 10 -12.98 13.43 -21.98
N ARG A 11 -12.79 14.11 -23.13
CA ARG A 11 -11.49 14.11 -23.84
C ARG A 11 -10.38 14.72 -23.00
N ARG A 12 -10.62 15.84 -22.32
CA ARG A 12 -9.62 16.46 -21.43
C ARG A 12 -9.22 15.52 -20.29
N VAL A 13 -10.18 14.80 -19.71
CA VAL A 13 -9.92 13.81 -18.65
C VAL A 13 -9.11 12.64 -19.21
N ASP A 14 -9.48 12.12 -20.38
CA ASP A 14 -8.77 11.01 -21.00
C ASP A 14 -7.33 11.38 -21.37
N GLU A 15 -7.09 12.59 -21.89
CA GLU A 15 -5.75 13.12 -22.16
C GLU A 15 -4.93 13.26 -20.87
N TYR A 16 -5.53 13.79 -19.80
CA TYR A 16 -4.89 13.91 -18.51
C TYR A 16 -4.50 12.53 -17.94
N LEU A 17 -5.42 11.56 -17.95
CA LEU A 17 -5.17 10.20 -17.43
C LEU A 17 -4.13 9.42 -18.26
N ARG A 18 -3.96 9.74 -19.54
CA ARG A 18 -2.94 9.15 -20.41
C ARG A 18 -1.54 9.71 -20.19
N ALA A 19 -1.39 10.82 -19.46
CA ALA A 19 -0.08 11.41 -19.24
C ALA A 19 0.88 10.39 -18.60
N PRO A 20 2.18 10.37 -18.99
CA PRO A 20 3.12 9.32 -18.58
C PRO A 20 3.23 9.15 -17.06
N GLN A 21 3.08 10.25 -16.30
CA GLN A 21 3.08 10.28 -14.84
C GLN A 21 1.92 9.51 -14.19
N HIS A 22 0.83 9.24 -14.91
CA HIS A 22 -0.35 8.51 -14.42
C HIS A 22 -0.37 7.04 -14.87
N GLN A 23 0.54 6.63 -15.76
CA GLN A 23 0.69 5.24 -16.21
C GLN A 23 1.62 4.43 -15.29
N VAL A 24 1.43 4.59 -13.98
CA VAL A 24 2.22 3.82 -13.00
C VAL A 24 1.64 2.41 -12.90
N GLU A 25 2.41 1.41 -13.34
CA GLU A 25 2.10 0.00 -13.07
C GLU A 25 2.09 -0.24 -11.56
N ARG A 26 0.90 -0.32 -10.99
CA ARG A 26 0.72 -0.68 -9.59
C ARG A 26 0.87 -2.18 -9.48
N ARG A 27 1.97 -2.61 -8.86
CA ARG A 27 2.13 -4.02 -8.48
C ARG A 27 0.92 -4.46 -7.66
N PRO A 28 0.41 -5.68 -7.87
CA PRO A 28 -0.73 -6.16 -7.10
C PRO A 28 -0.39 -6.14 -5.61
N PHE A 29 -1.31 -5.63 -4.81
CA PHE A 29 -1.14 -5.63 -3.36
C PHE A 29 -1.09 -7.08 -2.85
N ARG A 30 -0.07 -7.40 -2.07
CA ARG A 30 0.17 -8.75 -1.52
C ARG A 30 -0.16 -8.75 -0.01
N PRO A 31 -1.43 -8.94 0.39
CA PRO A 31 -1.86 -8.80 1.78
C PRO A 31 -1.12 -9.75 2.73
N TRP A 32 -0.83 -10.98 2.27
CA TRP A 32 -0.10 -11.97 3.05
C TRP A 32 1.33 -11.56 3.41
N LEU A 33 2.02 -10.84 2.51
CA LEU A 33 3.36 -10.35 2.77
C LEU A 33 3.33 -9.27 3.85
N LEU A 34 2.37 -8.35 3.77
CA LEU A 34 2.18 -7.33 4.80
C LEU A 34 1.86 -7.96 6.15
N LEU A 35 0.95 -8.94 6.18
CA LEU A 35 0.60 -9.67 7.40
C LEU A 35 1.81 -10.39 8.01
N ALA A 36 2.57 -11.11 7.20
CA ALA A 36 3.77 -11.82 7.66
C ALA A 36 4.81 -10.85 8.25
N LEU A 37 5.02 -9.70 7.62
CA LEU A 37 5.93 -8.66 8.11
C LEU A 37 5.48 -8.12 9.47
N VAL A 38 4.20 -7.78 9.62
CA VAL A 38 3.64 -7.26 10.88
C VAL A 38 3.80 -8.29 12.01
N LEU A 39 3.48 -9.56 11.74
CA LEU A 39 3.65 -10.64 12.72
C LEU A 39 5.12 -10.82 13.11
N ALA A 40 6.02 -10.85 12.13
CA ALA A 40 7.45 -11.01 12.37
C ALA A 40 8.02 -9.90 13.27
N VAL A 41 7.68 -8.63 12.98
CA VAL A 41 8.12 -7.49 13.79
C VAL A 41 7.56 -7.57 15.20
N THR A 42 6.26 -7.85 15.33
CA THR A 42 5.59 -7.93 16.65
C THR A 42 6.18 -9.04 17.51
N ILE A 43 6.39 -10.23 16.93
CA ILE A 43 7.01 -11.37 17.62
C ILE A 43 8.45 -11.04 17.98
N GLY A 44 9.23 -10.47 17.04
CA GLY A 44 10.63 -10.11 17.24
C GLY A 44 10.81 -9.14 18.41
N LEU A 45 10.01 -8.07 18.45
CA LEU A 45 10.02 -7.12 19.57
C LEU A 45 9.61 -7.79 20.89
N GLY A 46 8.62 -8.68 20.87
CA GLY A 46 8.22 -9.44 22.05
C GLY A 46 9.32 -10.36 22.59
N LEU A 47 10.06 -11.03 21.70
CA LEU A 47 11.21 -11.86 22.07
C LEU A 47 12.34 -11.01 22.65
N ILE A 48 12.69 -9.90 22.01
CA ILE A 48 13.72 -8.98 22.50
C ILE A 48 13.36 -8.46 23.89
N SER A 49 12.10 -8.05 24.09
CA SER A 49 11.61 -7.58 25.40
C SER A 49 11.79 -8.64 26.50
N ARG A 50 11.45 -9.91 26.21
CA ARG A 50 11.64 -11.01 27.16
C ARG A 50 13.11 -11.30 27.46
N LEU A 51 13.97 -11.25 26.44
CA LEU A 51 15.41 -11.44 26.64
C LEU A 51 16.00 -10.35 27.54
N LEU A 52 15.63 -9.09 27.30
CA LEU A 52 16.06 -7.97 28.13
C LEU A 52 15.55 -8.10 29.57
N SER A 53 14.29 -8.50 29.76
CA SER A 53 13.74 -8.75 31.10
C SER A 53 14.52 -9.85 31.84
N GLY A 54 14.86 -10.94 31.16
CA GLY A 54 15.63 -12.03 31.73
C GLY A 54 17.10 -11.71 32.01
N LEU A 55 17.65 -10.64 31.43
CA LEU A 55 19.01 -10.15 31.71
C LEU A 55 19.07 -9.16 32.88
N VAL A 56 17.92 -8.59 33.27
CA VAL A 56 17.81 -7.58 34.33
C VAL A 56 17.39 -8.20 35.68
N LEU A 57 16.70 -9.34 35.66
CA LEU A 57 16.38 -10.16 36.84
C LEU A 57 17.57 -11.03 37.26
#